data_AF-A0AAW2YMY2-F1
#
_entry.id   AF-A0AAW2YMY2-F1
#
_cell.length_a   1.000
_cell.length_b   1.000
_cell.length_c   1.000
_cell.angle_alpha   90.00
_cell.angle_beta   90.00
_cell.angle_gamma   90.00
#
_symmetry.space_group_name_H-M   'P 1'
#
loop_
_entity.id
_entity.type
_entity.pdbx_description
1 polymer ?
#
loop_
_entity_poly.entity_id
_entity_poly.type
_entity_poly.pdbx_seq_one_letter_code
_entity_poly.pdbx_strand_id
1 'polypeptide(L)'
;MGRLTLQIMSDIHLEFSRDDFDVKKVGNCIALVGDIGIYSKSNYEYFLTKLSQIYDHVFVVAGNHEYYNQEYHAANTEMSAICMPLDNVHFLQQSSFLYEDGTNHPVRILGCTLWSNVPISSKEIVSKCLNDYRTIRIQDGSIIRALTVDDTNSIP
;
A
#
# COMPACT_ATOMS: atom_id res chain seq x y z
N MET A 1 -24.48 -0.15 -9.10
CA MET A 1 -23.63 0.54 -8.10
C MET A 1 -24.10 1.98 -7.99
N GLY A 2 -23.99 2.60 -6.83
CA GLY A 2 -24.30 4.02 -6.67
C GLY A 2 -23.13 4.90 -7.12
N ARG A 3 -23.33 6.22 -7.11
CA ARG A 3 -22.25 7.21 -7.31
C ARG A 3 -21.07 6.91 -6.36
N LEU A 4 -19.84 7.05 -6.86
CA LEU A 4 -18.63 6.86 -6.06
C LEU A 4 -18.61 7.79 -4.84
N THR A 5 -18.45 7.20 -3.65
CA THR A 5 -18.18 7.89 -2.39
C THR A 5 -17.01 7.20 -1.70
N LEU A 6 -15.89 7.89 -1.61
CA LEU A 6 -14.63 7.31 -1.15
C LEU A 6 -14.36 7.69 0.31
N GLN A 7 -14.21 6.68 1.16
CA GLN A 7 -13.61 6.82 2.49
C GLN A 7 -12.09 6.62 2.36
N ILE A 8 -11.29 7.43 3.03
CA ILE A 8 -9.83 7.38 2.93
C ILE A 8 -9.25 7.11 4.31
N MET A 9 -8.28 6.20 4.39
CA MET A 9 -7.52 5.89 5.61
C MET A 9 -6.05 5.64 5.27
N SER A 10 -5.15 6.05 6.16
CA SER A 10 -3.70 5.81 6.09
C SER A 10 -3.14 5.69 7.51
N ASP A 11 -1.87 5.30 7.63
CA ASP A 11 -1.10 5.33 8.88
C ASP A 11 -1.80 4.59 10.04
N ILE A 12 -2.46 3.48 9.72
CA ILE A 12 -3.16 2.64 10.70
C ILE A 12 -2.15 1.87 11.55
N HIS A 13 -1.04 1.44 10.95
CA HIS A 13 0.01 0.63 11.57
C HIS A 13 -0.54 -0.55 12.39
N LEU A 14 -1.24 -1.47 11.72
CA LEU A 14 -1.80 -2.68 12.31
C LEU A 14 -0.77 -3.48 13.13
N GLU A 15 0.52 -3.38 12.82
CA GLU A 15 1.62 -4.01 13.57
C GLU A 15 1.71 -3.61 15.05
N PHE A 16 1.13 -2.46 15.43
CA PHE A 16 1.10 -1.95 16.81
C PHE A 16 -0.26 -2.12 17.47
N SER A 17 -1.32 -2.42 16.69
CA SER A 17 -2.64 -2.66 17.26
C SER A 17 -2.70 -4.02 17.94
N ARG A 18 -3.23 -4.04 19.16
CA ARG A 18 -3.56 -5.28 19.89
C ARG A 18 -5.04 -5.67 19.75
N ASP A 19 -5.86 -4.71 19.35
CA ASP A 19 -7.31 -4.86 19.27
C ASP A 19 -7.77 -4.89 17.81
N ASP A 20 -8.96 -5.46 17.62
CA ASP A 20 -9.63 -5.45 16.33
C ASP A 20 -10.03 -4.02 15.95
N PHE A 21 -9.65 -3.60 14.75
CA PHE A 21 -9.89 -2.24 14.29
C PHE A 21 -11.31 -2.17 13.69
N ASP A 22 -12.20 -1.42 14.34
CA ASP A 22 -13.57 -1.24 13.84
C ASP A 22 -13.68 0.00 12.95
N VAL A 23 -14.11 -0.20 11.71
CA VAL A 23 -14.21 0.87 10.71
C VAL A 23 -15.67 1.20 10.49
N LYS A 24 -16.10 2.36 10.97
CA LYS A 24 -17.43 2.89 10.68
C LYS A 24 -17.52 3.30 9.21
N LYS A 25 -18.35 2.59 8.43
CA LYS A 25 -18.60 2.88 7.02
C LYS A 25 -19.27 4.26 6.84
N VAL A 26 -18.62 5.15 6.11
CA VAL A 26 -19.17 6.45 5.67
C VAL A 26 -19.18 6.61 4.14
N GLY A 27 -18.35 5.84 3.42
CA GLY A 27 -18.34 5.75 1.96
C GLY A 27 -18.76 4.37 1.47
N ASN A 28 -19.11 4.26 0.20
CA ASN A 28 -19.38 2.97 -0.42
C ASN A 28 -18.10 2.23 -0.81
N CYS A 29 -17.02 2.95 -1.13
CA CYS A 29 -15.67 2.41 -1.33
C CYS A 29 -14.71 2.96 -0.26
N ILE A 30 -13.62 2.25 -0.02
CA ILE A 30 -12.53 2.68 0.86
C ILE A 30 -11.19 2.66 0.13
N ALA A 31 -10.35 3.67 0.33
CA ALA A 31 -8.97 3.71 -0.09
C ALA A 31 -8.05 3.69 1.13
N LEU A 32 -7.21 2.67 1.18
CA LEU A 32 -6.14 2.49 2.13
C LEU A 32 -4.85 3.00 1.47
N VAL A 33 -4.36 4.17 1.87
CA VAL A 33 -3.36 4.95 1.12
C VAL A 33 -2.00 5.02 1.81
N GLY A 34 -1.53 3.87 2.29
CA GLY A 34 -0.20 3.67 2.85
C GLY A 34 -0.16 3.52 4.37
N ASP A 35 0.90 2.85 4.84
CA ASP A 35 1.19 2.58 6.25
C ASP A 35 0.01 1.97 7.02
N ILE A 36 -0.67 1.04 6.35
CA ILE A 36 -1.74 0.23 6.92
C ILE A 36 -1.14 -0.83 7.82
N GLY A 37 -0.06 -1.47 7.37
CA GLY A 37 0.83 -2.23 8.22
C GLY A 37 1.67 -3.26 7.49
N ILE A 38 2.45 -4.01 8.26
CA ILE A 38 3.34 -5.04 7.70
C ILE A 38 2.51 -6.20 7.14
N TYR A 39 2.50 -6.37 5.81
CA TYR A 39 1.61 -7.31 5.12
C TYR A 39 1.85 -8.79 5.49
N SER A 40 3.06 -9.14 5.93
CA SER A 40 3.40 -10.51 6.35
C SER A 40 2.83 -10.89 7.73
N LYS A 41 2.18 -9.96 8.42
CA LYS A 41 1.44 -10.24 9.65
C LYS A 41 0.01 -10.66 9.33
N SER A 42 -0.50 -11.65 10.08
CA SER A 42 -1.83 -12.23 9.87
C SER A 42 -2.99 -11.23 10.01
N ASN A 43 -2.79 -10.14 10.75
CA ASN A 43 -3.80 -9.11 10.92
C ASN A 43 -4.00 -8.22 9.68
N TYR A 44 -3.04 -8.19 8.75
CA TYR A 44 -3.18 -7.44 7.50
C TYR A 44 -4.22 -8.07 6.56
N GLU A 45 -4.07 -9.35 6.23
CA GLU A 45 -5.03 -10.10 5.41
C GLU A 45 -6.41 -10.16 6.08
N TYR A 46 -6.45 -10.38 7.39
CA TYR A 46 -7.70 -10.35 8.17
C TYR A 46 -8.41 -9.00 8.04
N PHE A 47 -7.68 -7.89 8.16
CA PHE A 47 -8.24 -6.54 8.02
C PHE A 47 -8.80 -6.29 6.62
N LEU A 48 -8.07 -6.67 5.56
CA LEU A 48 -8.57 -6.56 4.18
C LEU A 48 -9.82 -7.41 3.95
N THR A 49 -9.86 -8.62 4.50
CA THR A 49 -11.03 -9.51 4.43
C THR A 49 -12.23 -8.93 5.17
N LYS A 50 -12.03 -8.27 6.31
CA LYS A 50 -13.11 -7.58 7.04
C LYS A 50 -13.65 -6.41 6.21
N LEU A 51 -12.76 -5.61 5.61
CA LEU A 51 -13.15 -4.48 4.78
C LEU A 51 -13.86 -4.90 3.49
N SER A 52 -13.46 -6.02 2.88
CA SER A 52 -14.11 -6.54 1.68
C SER A 52 -15.58 -6.92 1.90
N GLN A 53 -15.96 -7.24 3.14
CA GLN A 53 -17.35 -7.52 3.52
C GLN A 53 -18.18 -6.25 3.79
N ILE A 54 -17.51 -5.12 4.05
CA ILE A 54 -18.15 -3.85 4.43
C ILE A 54 -18.31 -2.92 3.23
N TYR A 55 -17.32 -2.86 2.35
CA TYR A 55 -17.26 -1.90 1.23
C TYR A 55 -17.50 -2.56 -0.13
N ASP A 56 -18.05 -1.79 -1.06
CA ASP A 56 -18.26 -2.23 -2.45
C ASP A 56 -16.90 -2.50 -3.12
N HIS A 57 -15.90 -1.65 -2.84
CA HIS A 57 -14.50 -1.83 -3.23
C HIS A 57 -13.54 -1.33 -2.15
N VAL A 58 -12.42 -2.03 -2.02
CA VAL A 58 -11.28 -1.66 -1.18
C VAL A 58 -10.08 -1.43 -2.11
N PHE A 59 -9.54 -0.22 -2.13
CA PHE A 59 -8.32 0.11 -2.86
C PHE A 59 -7.16 0.16 -1.88
N VAL A 60 -6.04 -0.46 -2.22
CA VAL A 60 -4.86 -0.57 -1.34
C VAL A 60 -3.64 -0.05 -2.08
N VAL A 61 -2.96 0.93 -1.47
CA VAL A 61 -1.65 1.42 -1.89
C VAL A 61 -0.70 1.23 -0.72
N ALA A 62 0.50 0.71 -0.99
CA ALA A 62 1.51 0.50 0.03
C ALA A 62 2.16 1.84 0.44
N GLY A 63 2.46 1.98 1.73
CA GLY A 63 3.41 2.95 2.27
C GLY A 63 4.77 2.27 2.48
N ASN A 64 5.68 2.92 3.19
CA ASN A 64 7.00 2.37 3.46
C ASN A 64 6.94 1.22 4.47
N HIS A 65 5.98 1.23 5.40
CA HIS A 65 5.86 0.19 6.43
C HIS A 65 5.46 -1.17 5.86
N GLU A 66 4.70 -1.23 4.77
CA GLU A 66 4.43 -2.47 4.05
C GLU A 66 5.73 -3.15 3.56
N TYR A 67 6.76 -2.39 3.25
CA TYR A 67 8.06 -2.91 2.79
C TYR A 67 9.05 -3.26 3.92
N TYR A 68 8.71 -2.99 5.18
CA TYR A 68 9.65 -3.16 6.29
C TYR A 68 10.02 -4.63 6.51
N ASN A 69 11.34 -4.90 6.51
CA ASN A 69 11.95 -6.24 6.60
C ASN A 69 11.62 -7.15 5.41
N GLN A 70 11.22 -6.57 4.28
CA GLN A 70 10.88 -7.30 3.06
C GLN A 70 11.79 -6.87 1.91
N GLU A 71 11.83 -7.70 0.86
CA GLU A 71 12.40 -7.31 -0.42
C GLU A 71 11.31 -6.58 -1.25
N TYR A 72 11.64 -5.41 -1.80
CA TYR A 72 10.68 -4.48 -2.40
C TYR A 72 9.82 -5.11 -3.51
N HIS A 73 10.39 -5.87 -4.43
CA HIS A 73 9.65 -6.47 -5.54
C HIS A 73 8.83 -7.70 -5.10
N ALA A 74 9.38 -8.52 -4.22
CA ALA A 74 8.68 -9.63 -3.58
C ALA A 74 7.47 -9.13 -2.80
N ALA A 75 7.61 -8.05 -2.03
CA ALA A 75 6.53 -7.42 -1.28
C ALA A 75 5.35 -7.01 -2.17
N ASN A 76 5.61 -6.38 -3.32
CA ASN A 76 4.56 -6.04 -4.28
C ASN A 76 3.82 -7.29 -4.80
N THR A 77 4.57 -8.36 -5.09
CA THR A 77 4.01 -9.63 -5.56
C THR A 77 3.15 -10.30 -4.48
N GLU A 78 3.63 -10.31 -3.24
CA GLU A 78 2.95 -10.92 -2.10
C GLU A 78 1.69 -10.14 -1.70
N MET A 79 1.74 -8.81 -1.64
CA MET A 79 0.55 -7.98 -1.41
C MET A 79 -0.50 -8.16 -2.51
N SER A 80 -0.08 -8.26 -3.77
CA SER A 80 -0.99 -8.59 -4.87
C SER A 80 -1.62 -9.98 -4.68
N ALA A 81 -0.83 -10.96 -4.23
CA ALA A 81 -1.32 -12.32 -3.98
C ALA A 81 -2.30 -12.39 -2.80
N ILE A 82 -2.14 -11.54 -1.77
CA ILE A 82 -3.08 -11.41 -0.65
C ILE A 82 -4.42 -10.82 -1.12
N CYS A 83 -4.40 -9.85 -2.03
CA CYS A 83 -5.62 -9.22 -2.53
C CYS A 83 -6.37 -10.08 -3.56
N MET A 84 -5.66 -10.88 -4.36
CA MET A 84 -6.21 -11.63 -5.48
C MET A 84 -7.41 -12.55 -5.16
N PRO A 85 -7.51 -13.23 -3.99
CA PRO A 85 -8.67 -14.04 -3.64
C PRO A 85 -9.93 -13.23 -3.26
N LEU A 86 -9.82 -11.91 -3.11
CA LEU A 86 -10.90 -11.03 -2.70
C LEU A 86 -11.36 -10.19 -3.92
N ASP A 87 -12.48 -10.56 -4.53
CA ASP A 87 -12.96 -10.01 -5.82
C ASP A 87 -13.10 -8.47 -5.86
N ASN A 88 -13.26 -7.83 -4.70
CA ASN A 88 -13.44 -6.39 -4.57
C ASN A 88 -12.28 -5.66 -3.87
N VAL A 89 -11.14 -6.32 -3.66
CA VAL A 89 -9.93 -5.71 -3.09
C VAL A 89 -8.88 -5.54 -4.17
N HIS A 90 -8.45 -4.31 -4.37
CA HIS A 90 -7.56 -3.91 -5.47
C HIS A 90 -6.26 -3.37 -4.91
N PHE A 91 -5.18 -4.14 -5.00
CA PHE A 91 -3.85 -3.62 -4.77
C PHE A 91 -3.42 -2.78 -5.99
N LEU A 92 -3.20 -1.48 -5.77
CA LEU A 92 -2.86 -0.52 -6.80
C LEU A 92 -1.39 -0.11 -6.69
N GLN A 93 -0.54 -0.73 -7.51
CA GLN A 93 0.86 -0.36 -7.67
C GLN A 93 1.16 -0.18 -9.15
N GLN A 94 1.25 1.08 -9.59
CA GLN A 94 1.34 1.48 -11.01
C GLN A 94 0.21 0.85 -11.85
N SER A 95 -0.98 0.77 -11.27
CA SER A 95 -2.15 0.17 -11.90
C SER A 95 -3.38 1.06 -11.75
N SER A 96 -4.50 0.62 -12.35
CA SER A 96 -5.73 1.40 -12.34
C SER A 96 -6.95 0.52 -12.21
N PHE A 97 -8.01 1.09 -11.65
CA PHE A 97 -9.34 0.51 -11.60
C PHE A 97 -10.35 1.44 -12.27
N LEU A 98 -11.24 0.89 -13.10
CA LEU A 98 -12.33 1.65 -13.71
C LEU A 98 -13.61 1.42 -12.92
N TYR A 99 -14.06 2.45 -12.21
CA TYR A 99 -15.31 2.43 -11.46
C TYR A 99 -16.46 2.85 -12.36
N GLU A 100 -17.43 1.94 -12.52
CA GLU A 100 -18.65 2.16 -13.31
C GLU A 100 -19.87 2.19 -12.37
N ASP A 101 -20.52 3.35 -12.25
CA ASP A 101 -21.75 3.51 -11.46
C ASP A 101 -23.03 3.34 -12.29
N GLY A 102 -22.91 2.85 -13.52
CA GLY A 102 -24.02 2.76 -14.47
C GLY A 102 -24.45 4.11 -15.06
N THR A 103 -23.72 5.20 -14.79
CA THR A 103 -23.83 6.45 -15.54
C THR A 103 -22.91 6.43 -16.77
N ASN A 104 -23.09 7.39 -17.69
CA ASN A 104 -22.18 7.59 -18.82
C ASN A 104 -20.87 8.32 -18.44
N HIS A 105 -20.50 8.34 -17.15
CA HIS A 105 -19.33 9.04 -16.63
C HIS A 105 -18.51 8.15 -15.69
N PRO A 106 -17.80 7.13 -16.24
CA PRO A 106 -16.98 6.26 -15.41
C PRO A 106 -15.79 7.03 -14.81
N VAL A 107 -15.35 6.59 -13.63
CA VAL A 107 -14.22 7.19 -12.90
C VAL A 107 -13.04 6.23 -12.93
N ARG A 108 -11.88 6.67 -13.43
CA ARG A 108 -10.64 5.90 -13.35
C ARG A 108 -9.86 6.26 -12.09
N ILE A 109 -9.61 5.26 -11.25
CA ILE A 109 -8.80 5.36 -10.04
C ILE A 109 -7.40 4.86 -10.40
N LEU A 110 -6.38 5.66 -10.09
CA LEU A 110 -4.96 5.33 -10.27
C LEU A 110 -4.33 5.19 -8.89
N GLY A 111 -3.44 4.21 -8.72
CA GLY A 111 -2.67 4.06 -7.50
C GLY A 111 -1.24 3.60 -7.77
N CYS A 112 -0.31 4.21 -7.06
CA CYS A 112 1.07 3.79 -6.96
C CYS A 112 1.68 4.31 -5.67
N THR A 113 2.67 3.58 -5.15
CA THR A 113 3.54 4.09 -4.08
C THR A 113 4.58 5.00 -4.72
N LEU A 114 4.65 6.24 -4.26
CA LEU A 114 5.68 7.19 -4.69
C LEU A 114 6.71 7.38 -3.57
N TRP A 115 7.97 7.46 -3.95
CA TRP A 115 9.07 7.76 -3.04
C TRP A 115 9.48 9.23 -3.14
N SER A 116 9.81 9.83 -1.99
CA SER A 116 10.29 11.21 -1.96
C SER A 116 11.68 11.30 -2.60
N ASN A 117 11.83 12.18 -3.59
CA ASN A 117 13.14 12.45 -4.18
C ASN A 117 14.03 13.19 -3.17
N VAL A 118 15.12 12.56 -2.75
CA VAL A 118 16.09 13.13 -1.82
C VAL A 118 17.25 13.79 -2.58
N PRO A 119 17.51 15.09 -2.39
CA PRO A 119 18.66 15.77 -3.00
C PRO A 119 20.00 15.22 -2.52
N ILE A 120 21.02 15.30 -3.36
CA ILE A 120 22.40 14.84 -3.05
C ILE A 120 22.92 15.44 -1.73
N SER A 121 22.63 16.71 -1.47
CA SER A 121 23.05 17.42 -0.24
C SER A 121 22.47 16.81 1.05
N SER A 122 21.33 16.13 0.97
CA SER A 122 20.62 15.56 2.12
C SER A 122 20.76 14.05 2.22
N LYS A 123 21.33 13.40 1.20
CA LYS A 123 21.43 11.94 1.06
C LYS A 123 22.08 11.26 2.28
N GLU A 124 23.15 11.83 2.81
CA GLU A 124 23.85 11.22 3.95
C GLU A 124 22.98 11.24 5.22
N ILE A 125 22.36 12.38 5.52
CA ILE A 125 21.51 12.53 6.71
C ILE A 125 20.28 11.65 6.59
N VAL A 126 19.60 11.69 5.44
CA VAL A 126 18.37 10.94 5.19
C VAL A 126 18.63 9.43 5.24
N SER A 127 19.69 8.94 4.60
CA SER A 127 20.05 7.51 4.65
C SER A 127 20.35 7.00 6.06
N LYS A 128 20.86 7.87 6.94
CA LYS A 128 21.13 7.52 8.34
C LYS A 128 19.91 7.68 9.24
N CYS A 129 18.98 8.59 8.95
CA CYS A 129 17.88 8.92 9.84
C CYS A 129 16.59 8.13 9.57
N LEU A 130 16.31 7.77 8.31
CA LEU A 130 15.10 7.00 7.99
C LEU A 130 15.34 5.50 8.14
N ASN A 131 14.38 4.81 8.76
CA ASN A 131 14.45 3.37 8.96
C ASN A 131 14.31 2.60 7.64
N ASP A 132 13.68 3.20 6.64
CA ASP A 132 13.48 2.63 5.30
C ASP A 132 14.77 2.05 4.73
N TYR A 133 15.87 2.81 4.81
CA TYR A 133 17.19 2.41 4.30
C TYR A 133 17.94 1.41 5.19
N ARG A 134 17.33 0.97 6.30
CA ARG A 134 17.85 -0.05 7.21
C ARG A 134 17.03 -1.33 7.14
N THR A 135 15.72 -1.21 6.99
CA THR A 135 14.75 -2.31 7.11
C THR A 135 14.33 -2.85 5.75
N ILE A 136 14.22 -2.00 4.72
CA ILE A 136 13.77 -2.41 3.40
C ILE A 136 14.95 -2.97 2.61
N ARG A 137 14.70 -4.07 1.90
CA ARG A 137 15.68 -4.70 1.02
C ARG A 137 15.28 -4.53 -0.44
N ILE A 138 16.27 -4.57 -1.32
CA ILE A 138 16.07 -4.54 -2.76
C ILE A 138 17.01 -5.55 -3.43
N GLN A 139 16.50 -6.24 -4.43
CA GLN A 139 17.30 -7.09 -5.30
C GLN A 139 18.16 -6.23 -6.24
N ASP A 140 19.47 -6.46 -6.21
CA ASP A 140 20.45 -5.84 -7.09
C ASP A 140 21.26 -6.94 -7.79
N GLY A 141 20.82 -7.31 -9.00
CA GLY A 141 21.33 -8.48 -9.71
C GLY A 141 21.09 -9.77 -8.93
N SER A 142 22.19 -10.42 -8.51
CA SER A 142 22.15 -11.70 -7.77
C SER A 142 22.20 -11.53 -6.24
N ILE A 143 22.28 -10.32 -5.73
CA ILE A 143 22.33 -10.06 -4.29
C ILE A 143 21.09 -9.31 -3.82
N ILE A 144 20.73 -9.52 -2.54
CA ILE A 144 19.74 -8.72 -1.84
C ILE A 144 20.50 -7.81 -0.88
N ARG A 145 20.32 -6.49 -1.01
CA ARG A 145 20.98 -5.48 -0.18
C ARG A 145 19.97 -4.55 0.46
N ALA A 146 20.42 -3.69 1.36
CA ALA A 146 19.57 -2.63 1.89
C ALA A 146 19.18 -1.65 0.77
N LEU A 147 17.95 -1.17 0.83
CA LEU A 147 17.47 -0.06 0.01
C LEU A 147 18.30 1.19 0.29
N THR A 148 18.61 1.96 -0.74
CA THR A 148 19.34 3.21 -0.65
C THR A 148 18.50 4.37 -1.17
N VAL A 149 18.95 5.58 -0.85
CA VAL A 149 18.35 6.81 -1.40
C VAL A 149 18.34 6.82 -2.94
N ASP A 150 19.38 6.29 -3.58
CA ASP A 150 19.44 6.26 -5.05
C ASP A 150 18.37 5.34 -5.64
N ASP A 151 18.09 4.22 -4.96
CA ASP A 151 17.01 3.32 -5.37
C ASP A 151 15.67 4.06 -5.27
N THR A 152 15.36 4.68 -4.12
CA THR A 152 14.09 5.42 -3.95
C THR A 152 13.95 6.62 -4.89
N ASN A 153 15.06 7.22 -5.32
CA ASN A 153 15.04 8.28 -6.35
C ASN A 153 14.84 7.74 -7.78
N SER A 154 15.07 6.45 -7.99
CA SER A 154 15.01 5.81 -9.33
C SER A 154 13.79 4.91 -9.51
N ILE A 155 13.16 4.46 -8.41
CA ILE A 155 11.93 3.68 -8.45
C ILE A 155 10.83 4.55 -9.06
N PRO A 156 10.19 4.09 -10.16
CA PRO A 156 9.17 4.85 -10.88
C PRO A 156 7.84 4.97 -10.12
#